data_AF-A0A7W2M7J9-F1
#
_entry.id   AF-A0A7W2M7J9-F1
#
_cell.length_a   1.000
_cell.length_b   1.000
_cell.length_c   1.000
_cell.angle_alpha   90.00
_cell.angle_beta   90.00
_cell.angle_gamma   90.00
#
_symmetry.space_group_name_H-M   'P 1'
#
loop_
_entity.id
_entity.type
_entity.pdbx_description
1 polymer ?
#
loop_
_entity_poly.entity_id
_entity_poly.type
_entity_poly.pdbx_seq_one_letter_code
_entity_poly.pdbx_strand_id
1 'polypeptide(L)'
;MKNTILSLSLITLFMSCKNEKKQMSETNATQDSIALIERAKAIHDRVITLDTHCDINVNNFTDSINYTQNLSSQITLPKMDEGGLDVAWFIVYTGQDDLTDEGFKKAYDNAMGKYNAIHKLVDDIAPEQIELALTSDDVRRIVKSGKKVAMIGIENGYPVGKDISNVEKFYDLGGRYMSLAHNGHSQLSDSNTGEADSIWLHNGLSDLGKKVIKEMNRLGMMIDVSHPSKEAMRDMIELSEAPIIASHSSARALCDHSRNLDDEQLEWLKENGGVAHAVAFAAYLNTEKAEKHAAFKKEVALTVMDSMNVAYLDWDARRALSEEEREAYYEVLQKVNPIVDAKLKTMKNVPDAVDVSDFVDHIDYMVNKIGIEHVGISSDFDGGGGIEGWNDASETFNVTLELVKRGYTEEEIGLLWSGNLLRVLDEVQAVAKKIQS
;
A
#
# COMPACT_ATOMS: atom_id res chain seq x y z
N MET A 1 -63.42 45.95 -66.80
CA MET A 1 -63.14 46.78 -65.60
C MET A 1 -63.54 46.01 -64.36
N LYS A 2 -62.71 46.11 -63.32
CA LYS A 2 -62.85 45.67 -61.91
C LYS A 2 -62.35 44.26 -61.53
N ASN A 3 -61.28 44.35 -60.74
CA ASN A 3 -60.60 43.40 -59.86
C ASN A 3 -61.52 42.45 -59.08
N THR A 4 -61.01 41.26 -58.78
CA THR A 4 -61.31 40.59 -57.51
C THR A 4 -60.05 39.89 -57.01
N ILE A 5 -59.66 40.23 -55.78
CA ILE A 5 -58.48 39.77 -55.04
C ILE A 5 -58.80 38.40 -54.44
N LEU A 6 -57.92 37.41 -54.63
CA LEU A 6 -57.99 36.11 -53.98
C LEU A 6 -56.76 35.92 -53.09
N SER A 7 -56.98 35.89 -51.77
CA SER A 7 -55.95 35.70 -50.76
C SER A 7 -55.45 34.26 -50.73
N LEU A 8 -54.13 34.07 -50.79
CA LEU A 8 -53.46 32.77 -50.69
C LEU A 8 -52.96 32.57 -49.25
N SER A 9 -53.53 31.60 -48.53
CA SER A 9 -53.10 31.23 -47.18
C SER A 9 -51.96 30.19 -47.25
N LEU A 10 -50.84 30.53 -46.61
CA LEU A 10 -49.63 29.72 -46.51
C LEU A 10 -49.79 28.68 -45.39
N ILE A 11 -49.68 27.39 -45.70
CA ILE A 11 -49.68 26.28 -44.73
C ILE A 11 -48.23 25.92 -44.40
N THR A 12 -47.81 26.15 -43.16
CA THR A 12 -46.52 25.71 -42.61
C THR A 12 -46.65 24.32 -41.98
N LEU A 13 -45.86 23.36 -42.50
CA LEU A 13 -45.73 22.00 -41.96
C LEU A 13 -44.70 22.01 -40.81
N PHE A 14 -45.12 21.65 -39.59
CA PHE A 14 -44.19 21.34 -38.49
C PHE A 14 -43.77 19.86 -38.56
N MET A 15 -42.50 19.60 -38.91
CA MET A 15 -41.86 18.30 -38.69
C MET A 15 -41.35 18.23 -37.25
N SER A 16 -41.87 17.28 -36.46
CA SER A 16 -41.38 16.95 -35.12
C SER A 16 -40.27 15.91 -35.23
N CYS A 17 -39.02 16.30 -34.97
CA CYS A 17 -37.90 15.38 -34.78
C CYS A 17 -38.03 14.71 -33.42
N LYS A 18 -38.41 13.43 -33.42
CA LYS A 18 -38.46 12.57 -32.23
C LYS A 18 -37.03 12.15 -31.90
N ASN A 19 -36.50 12.66 -30.79
CA ASN A 19 -35.21 12.28 -30.25
C ASN A 19 -35.36 10.91 -29.57
N GLU A 20 -34.92 9.83 -30.22
CA GLU A 20 -34.88 8.49 -29.60
C GLU A 20 -33.73 8.42 -28.59
N LYS A 21 -34.06 8.62 -27.31
CA LYS A 21 -33.19 8.16 -26.21
C LYS A 21 -33.22 6.63 -26.24
N LYS A 22 -32.11 6.02 -26.66
CA LYS A 22 -31.87 4.58 -26.61
C LYS A 22 -31.93 4.13 -25.14
N GLN A 23 -33.05 3.54 -24.75
CA GLN A 23 -33.27 2.97 -23.43
C GLN A 23 -32.44 1.67 -23.38
N MET A 24 -31.28 1.70 -22.71
CA MET A 24 -30.51 0.49 -22.42
C MET A 24 -31.39 -0.46 -21.61
N SER A 25 -31.68 -1.65 -22.15
CA SER A 25 -32.42 -2.68 -21.43
C SER A 25 -31.56 -3.30 -20.33
N GLU A 26 -32.12 -3.54 -19.15
CA GLU A 26 -31.44 -4.13 -17.98
C GLU A 26 -30.65 -5.41 -18.34
N THR A 27 -31.15 -6.23 -19.25
CA THR A 27 -30.48 -7.45 -19.75
C THR A 27 -29.11 -7.20 -20.39
N ASN A 28 -28.95 -6.08 -21.12
CA ASN A 28 -27.68 -5.74 -21.76
C ASN A 28 -26.67 -5.23 -20.73
N ALA A 29 -27.12 -4.42 -19.77
CA ALA A 29 -26.26 -3.94 -18.68
C ALA A 29 -25.73 -5.10 -17.82
N THR A 30 -26.55 -6.13 -17.56
CA THR A 30 -26.12 -7.33 -16.85
C THR A 30 -25.09 -8.14 -17.66
N GLN A 31 -25.32 -8.33 -18.96
CA GLN A 31 -24.36 -9.06 -19.82
C GLN A 31 -23.02 -8.31 -19.94
N ASP A 32 -23.05 -7.00 -20.10
CA ASP A 32 -21.85 -6.16 -20.15
C ASP A 32 -21.07 -6.23 -18.82
N SER A 33 -21.76 -6.28 -17.68
CA SER A 33 -21.11 -6.42 -16.37
C SER A 33 -20.44 -7.79 -16.16
N ILE A 34 -21.06 -8.87 -16.64
CA ILE A 34 -20.49 -10.22 -16.58
C ILE A 34 -19.23 -10.30 -17.45
N ALA A 35 -19.31 -9.83 -18.70
CA ALA A 35 -18.17 -9.84 -19.62
C ALA A 35 -16.98 -9.02 -19.07
N LEU A 36 -17.24 -7.91 -18.39
CA LEU A 36 -16.21 -7.10 -17.75
C LEU A 36 -15.53 -7.83 -16.59
N ILE A 37 -16.30 -8.50 -15.72
CA ILE A 37 -15.76 -9.29 -14.60
C ILE A 37 -14.93 -10.47 -15.13
N GLU A 38 -15.42 -11.18 -16.15
CA GLU A 38 -14.68 -12.30 -16.78
C GLU A 38 -13.37 -11.83 -17.41
N ARG A 39 -13.39 -10.68 -18.11
CA ARG A 39 -12.17 -10.06 -18.64
C ARG A 39 -11.19 -9.71 -17.53
N ALA A 40 -11.66 -9.06 -16.46
CA ALA A 40 -10.81 -8.67 -15.34
C ALA A 40 -10.19 -9.88 -14.65
N LYS A 41 -10.98 -10.94 -14.44
CA LYS A 41 -10.47 -12.18 -13.83
C LYS A 41 -9.42 -12.84 -14.71
N ALA A 42 -9.66 -12.91 -16.02
CA ALA A 42 -8.68 -13.45 -16.95
C ALA A 42 -7.37 -12.65 -16.98
N ILE A 43 -7.42 -11.32 -16.87
CA ILE A 43 -6.23 -10.47 -16.74
C ILE A 43 -5.53 -10.76 -15.41
N HIS A 44 -6.28 -10.75 -14.31
CA HIS A 44 -5.77 -10.99 -12.97
C HIS A 44 -5.02 -12.33 -12.85
N ASP A 45 -5.57 -13.39 -13.45
CA ASP A 45 -4.96 -14.73 -13.45
C ASP A 45 -3.66 -14.83 -14.29
N ARG A 46 -3.36 -13.82 -15.13
CA ARG A 46 -2.19 -13.81 -16.03
C ARG A 46 -1.06 -12.87 -15.58
N VAL A 47 -1.41 -11.75 -14.93
CA VAL A 47 -0.43 -10.79 -14.41
C VAL A 47 0.12 -11.28 -13.08
N ILE A 48 1.36 -10.93 -12.76
CA ILE A 48 1.91 -11.17 -11.42
C ILE A 48 1.44 -10.03 -10.53
N THR A 49 0.64 -10.34 -9.52
CA THR A 49 0.17 -9.37 -8.52
C THR A 49 1.17 -9.28 -7.37
N LEU A 50 1.58 -8.07 -7.04
CA LEU A 50 2.57 -7.81 -6.01
C LEU A 50 2.11 -6.67 -5.13
N ASP A 51 2.29 -6.85 -3.83
CA ASP A 51 2.09 -5.82 -2.83
C ASP A 51 3.43 -5.47 -2.17
N THR A 52 3.82 -4.20 -2.26
CA THR A 52 5.11 -3.72 -1.75
C THR A 52 5.16 -3.55 -0.25
N HIS A 53 4.04 -3.57 0.47
CA HIS A 53 4.07 -3.28 1.90
C HIS A 53 3.01 -4.06 2.67
N CYS A 54 3.42 -5.20 3.23
CA CYS A 54 2.58 -6.05 4.09
C CYS A 54 3.28 -6.27 5.44
N ASP A 55 2.75 -5.64 6.48
CA ASP A 55 3.26 -5.78 7.83
C ASP A 55 3.06 -7.19 8.37
N ILE A 56 3.86 -7.55 9.37
CA ILE A 56 3.80 -8.87 9.99
C ILE A 56 3.78 -8.78 11.51
N ASN A 57 3.05 -9.70 12.13
CA ASN A 57 3.11 -9.96 13.56
C ASN A 57 3.85 -11.29 13.80
N VAL A 58 4.99 -11.24 14.49
CA VAL A 58 5.84 -12.41 14.78
C VAL A 58 5.11 -13.51 15.57
N ASN A 59 4.04 -13.16 16.31
CA ASN A 59 3.20 -14.14 17.02
C ASN A 59 2.45 -15.08 16.06
N ASN A 60 2.33 -14.69 14.78
CA ASN A 60 1.74 -15.49 13.71
C ASN A 60 2.79 -16.26 12.89
N PHE A 61 3.94 -16.60 13.49
CA PHE A 61 5.01 -17.37 12.84
C PHE A 61 5.52 -18.50 13.76
N THR A 62 4.59 -19.11 14.51
CA THR A 62 4.87 -20.21 15.43
C THR A 62 4.52 -21.56 14.79
N ASP A 63 4.90 -22.66 15.44
CA ASP A 63 4.57 -24.00 14.95
C ASP A 63 3.05 -24.26 14.97
N SER A 64 2.31 -23.61 15.89
CA SER A 64 0.85 -23.79 16.03
C SER A 64 0.00 -22.72 15.34
N ILE A 65 0.50 -21.48 15.30
CA ILE A 65 -0.21 -20.33 14.72
C ILE A 65 0.69 -19.70 13.67
N ASN A 66 0.31 -19.84 12.40
CA ASN A 66 1.08 -19.29 11.28
C ASN A 66 0.28 -19.01 10.01
N TYR A 67 0.94 -18.36 9.04
CA TYR A 67 0.33 -17.87 7.80
C TYR A 67 -0.16 -18.98 6.84
N THR A 68 0.03 -20.26 7.15
CA THR A 68 -0.68 -21.35 6.42
C THR A 68 -2.16 -21.45 6.79
N GLN A 69 -2.58 -20.78 7.85
CA GLN A 69 -3.95 -20.77 8.36
C GLN A 69 -4.67 -19.49 7.96
N ASN A 70 -6.01 -19.53 7.90
CA ASN A 70 -6.82 -18.34 7.70
C ASN A 70 -6.97 -17.58 9.03
N LEU A 71 -5.99 -16.72 9.32
CA LEU A 71 -5.93 -15.89 10.53
C LEU A 71 -6.72 -14.58 10.35
N SER A 72 -6.88 -13.83 11.44
CA SER A 72 -7.46 -12.49 11.40
C SER A 72 -6.56 -11.44 10.75
N SER A 73 -5.26 -11.74 10.57
CA SER A 73 -4.32 -10.91 9.80
C SER A 73 -4.84 -10.64 8.39
N GLN A 74 -4.56 -9.44 7.87
CA GLN A 74 -4.97 -9.04 6.52
C GLN A 74 -4.20 -9.83 5.44
N ILE A 75 -3.07 -10.44 5.78
CA ILE A 75 -2.34 -11.31 4.85
C ILE A 75 -2.01 -12.67 5.47
N THR A 76 -2.37 -13.73 4.74
CA THR A 76 -2.02 -15.14 4.99
C THR A 76 -2.03 -15.88 3.65
N LEU A 77 -1.41 -17.06 3.56
CA LEU A 77 -1.37 -17.84 2.33
C LEU A 77 -2.78 -18.18 1.80
N PRO A 78 -3.76 -18.62 2.62
CA PRO A 78 -5.12 -18.86 2.12
C PRO A 78 -5.78 -17.62 1.52
N LYS A 79 -5.55 -16.43 2.10
CA LYS A 79 -6.09 -15.17 1.56
C LYS A 79 -5.38 -14.76 0.27
N MET A 80 -4.06 -14.94 0.19
CA MET A 80 -3.30 -14.71 -1.03
C MET A 80 -3.76 -15.64 -2.18
N ASP A 81 -4.08 -16.90 -1.86
CA ASP A 81 -4.65 -17.84 -2.82
C ASP A 81 -6.05 -17.42 -3.29
N GLU A 82 -6.93 -17.07 -2.35
CA GLU A 82 -8.32 -16.68 -2.66
C GLU A 82 -8.39 -15.42 -3.51
N GLY A 83 -7.61 -14.40 -3.16
CA GLY A 83 -7.64 -13.11 -3.84
C GLY A 83 -6.70 -12.99 -5.02
N GLY A 84 -5.87 -14.00 -5.29
CA GLY A 84 -4.90 -13.99 -6.40
C GLY A 84 -3.75 -13.00 -6.17
N LEU A 85 -3.26 -12.85 -4.94
CA LEU A 85 -2.03 -12.12 -4.63
C LEU A 85 -0.82 -13.07 -4.72
N ASP A 86 0.14 -12.81 -5.59
CA ASP A 86 1.29 -13.71 -5.83
C ASP A 86 2.50 -13.39 -4.96
N VAL A 87 2.80 -12.10 -4.80
CA VAL A 87 3.99 -11.61 -4.12
C VAL A 87 3.62 -10.69 -2.96
N ALA A 88 4.12 -11.00 -1.78
CA ALA A 88 4.02 -10.15 -0.60
C ALA A 88 5.40 -9.70 -0.15
N TRP A 89 5.59 -8.39 -0.01
CA TRP A 89 6.74 -7.83 0.68
C TRP A 89 6.44 -7.78 2.19
N PHE A 90 7.02 -8.72 2.93
CA PHE A 90 6.89 -8.78 4.38
C PHE A 90 7.84 -7.79 5.06
N ILE A 91 7.27 -6.95 5.94
CA ILE A 91 7.97 -5.79 6.47
C ILE A 91 8.65 -6.07 7.80
N VAL A 92 9.97 -5.86 7.80
CA VAL A 92 10.80 -5.74 9.00
C VAL A 92 10.62 -4.33 9.58
N TYR A 93 9.41 -4.08 10.10
CA TYR A 93 9.04 -2.81 10.73
C TYR A 93 9.67 -2.66 12.11
N THR A 94 10.18 -1.47 12.41
CA THR A 94 10.54 -1.08 13.78
C THR A 94 10.03 0.32 14.12
N GLY A 95 9.19 0.41 15.15
CA GLY A 95 8.73 1.70 15.68
C GLY A 95 9.88 2.56 16.17
N GLN A 96 9.75 3.88 16.01
CA GLN A 96 10.74 4.83 16.48
C GLN A 96 10.71 4.93 18.01
N ASP A 97 11.89 4.99 18.62
CA ASP A 97 12.12 5.17 20.05
C ASP A 97 13.29 6.15 20.26
N ASP A 98 13.70 6.38 21.51
CA ASP A 98 14.79 7.30 21.87
C ASP A 98 16.11 6.96 21.16
N LEU A 99 16.88 7.97 20.73
CA LEU A 99 18.15 7.78 20.00
C LEU A 99 19.33 7.41 20.93
N THR A 100 19.17 6.33 21.70
CA THR A 100 20.13 5.81 22.67
C THR A 100 20.63 4.43 22.27
N ASP A 101 21.76 4.00 22.84
CA ASP A 101 22.33 2.67 22.55
C ASP A 101 21.38 1.53 22.97
N GLU A 102 20.59 1.72 24.03
CA GLU A 102 19.56 0.77 24.47
C GLU A 102 18.39 0.71 23.48
N GLY A 103 17.92 1.87 23.01
CA GLY A 103 16.89 1.95 21.97
C GLY A 103 17.31 1.28 20.66
N PHE A 104 18.53 1.56 20.18
CA PHE A 104 19.08 0.89 18.99
C PHE A 104 19.21 -0.62 19.17
N LYS A 105 19.61 -1.10 20.35
CA LYS A 105 19.70 -2.53 20.64
C LYS A 105 18.32 -3.20 20.58
N LYS A 106 17.32 -2.61 21.23
CA LYS A 106 15.93 -3.10 21.21
C LYS A 106 15.37 -3.13 19.78
N ALA A 107 15.65 -2.07 19.00
CA ALA A 107 15.27 -1.98 17.59
C ALA A 107 15.91 -3.09 16.75
N TYR A 108 17.20 -3.36 16.95
CA TYR A 108 17.92 -4.45 16.29
C TYR A 108 17.33 -5.82 16.65
N ASP A 109 17.09 -6.09 17.95
CA ASP A 109 16.52 -7.36 18.39
C ASP A 109 15.12 -7.60 17.78
N ASN A 110 14.28 -6.54 17.71
CA ASN A 110 12.97 -6.58 17.04
C ASN A 110 13.11 -6.90 15.54
N ALA A 111 14.00 -6.20 14.83
CA ALA A 111 14.24 -6.43 13.41
C ALA A 111 14.68 -7.89 13.15
N MET A 112 15.61 -8.41 13.95
CA MET A 112 16.04 -9.80 13.87
C MET A 112 14.91 -10.79 14.14
N GLY A 113 14.01 -10.49 15.09
CA GLY A 113 12.81 -11.29 15.33
C GLY A 113 11.92 -11.42 14.09
N LYS A 114 11.70 -10.30 13.36
CA LYS A 114 10.92 -10.29 12.11
C LYS A 114 11.63 -11.02 10.96
N TYR A 115 12.94 -10.85 10.80
CA TYR A 115 13.71 -11.66 9.85
C TYR A 115 13.57 -13.15 10.13
N ASN A 116 13.77 -13.56 11.38
CA ASN A 116 13.66 -14.97 11.78
C ASN A 116 12.25 -15.53 11.53
N ALA A 117 11.21 -14.72 11.76
CA ALA A 117 9.83 -15.10 11.48
C ALA A 117 9.60 -15.38 9.98
N ILE A 118 10.07 -14.47 9.10
CA ILE A 118 9.93 -14.62 7.65
C ILE A 118 10.69 -15.86 7.15
N HIS A 119 11.95 -16.02 7.57
CA HIS A 119 12.76 -17.21 7.22
C HIS A 119 12.10 -18.50 7.72
N LYS A 120 11.60 -18.52 8.96
CA LYS A 120 10.86 -19.67 9.50
C LYS A 120 9.62 -20.02 8.66
N LEU A 121 8.90 -19.03 8.12
CA LEU A 121 7.77 -19.29 7.23
C LEU A 121 8.21 -20.03 5.96
N VAL A 122 9.23 -19.50 5.27
CA VAL A 122 9.65 -20.00 3.95
C VAL A 122 10.52 -21.26 4.01
N ASP A 123 11.27 -21.46 5.09
CA ASP A 123 12.21 -22.59 5.20
C ASP A 123 11.59 -23.78 5.96
N ASP A 124 10.86 -23.51 7.06
CA ASP A 124 10.42 -24.55 7.98
C ASP A 124 8.92 -24.85 7.89
N ILE A 125 8.08 -23.81 7.90
CA ILE A 125 6.62 -23.94 8.03
C ILE A 125 5.97 -24.30 6.69
N ALA A 126 6.35 -23.61 5.61
CA ALA A 126 5.64 -23.66 4.34
C ALA A 126 6.55 -23.67 3.07
N PRO A 127 7.67 -24.42 3.04
CA PRO A 127 8.61 -24.39 1.91
C PRO A 127 8.01 -24.86 0.58
N GLU A 128 6.92 -25.63 0.61
CA GLU A 128 6.20 -26.07 -0.58
C GLU A 128 5.14 -25.08 -1.07
N GLN A 129 4.82 -24.03 -0.29
CA GLN A 129 3.76 -23.06 -0.60
C GLN A 129 4.29 -21.65 -0.87
N ILE A 130 5.40 -21.25 -0.23
CA ILE A 130 6.00 -19.92 -0.36
C ILE A 130 7.52 -20.01 -0.36
N GLU A 131 8.18 -19.13 -1.11
CA GLU A 131 9.64 -19.08 -1.22
C GLU A 131 10.15 -17.63 -1.22
N LEU A 132 11.32 -17.39 -0.63
CA LEU A 132 11.96 -16.07 -0.59
C LEU A 132 12.57 -15.72 -1.96
N ALA A 133 12.19 -14.58 -2.52
CA ALA A 133 12.80 -14.01 -3.72
C ALA A 133 13.77 -12.86 -3.37
N LEU A 134 14.92 -12.85 -4.05
CA LEU A 134 15.94 -11.81 -3.89
C LEU A 134 16.14 -10.97 -5.15
N THR A 135 15.60 -11.43 -6.27
CA THR A 135 15.72 -10.86 -7.61
C THR A 135 14.39 -10.96 -8.34
N SER A 136 14.23 -10.18 -9.40
CA SER A 136 13.02 -10.27 -10.22
C SER A 136 12.93 -11.63 -10.95
N ASP A 137 14.05 -12.26 -11.26
CA ASP A 137 14.10 -13.62 -11.83
C ASP A 137 13.57 -14.67 -10.84
N ASP A 138 13.90 -14.53 -9.55
CA ASP A 138 13.34 -15.40 -8.51
C ASP A 138 11.82 -15.27 -8.44
N VAL A 139 11.29 -14.03 -8.43
CA VAL A 139 9.84 -13.79 -8.44
C VAL A 139 9.17 -14.57 -9.58
N ARG A 140 9.66 -14.40 -10.81
CA ARG A 140 9.06 -15.06 -11.98
C ARG A 140 9.20 -16.58 -11.94
N ARG A 141 10.34 -17.09 -11.46
CA ARG A 141 10.60 -18.53 -11.31
C ARG A 141 9.66 -19.16 -10.29
N ILE A 142 9.49 -18.51 -9.13
CA ILE A 142 8.70 -19.02 -8.01
C ILE A 142 7.20 -19.01 -8.38
N VAL A 143 6.68 -17.90 -8.92
CA VAL A 143 5.28 -17.83 -9.38
C VAL A 143 5.00 -18.91 -10.43
N LYS A 144 5.91 -19.10 -11.40
CA LYS A 144 5.77 -20.16 -12.41
C LYS A 144 5.73 -21.58 -11.82
N SER A 145 6.32 -21.80 -10.64
CA SER A 145 6.27 -23.08 -9.93
C SER A 145 4.94 -23.32 -9.20
N GLY A 146 4.08 -22.30 -9.09
CA GLY A 146 2.81 -22.34 -8.37
C GLY A 146 2.89 -21.98 -6.89
N LYS A 147 4.05 -21.52 -6.41
CA LYS A 147 4.24 -21.01 -5.05
C LYS A 147 3.98 -19.51 -4.96
N LYS A 148 3.62 -19.04 -3.77
CA LYS A 148 3.66 -17.62 -3.40
C LYS A 148 5.10 -17.15 -3.22
N VAL A 149 5.30 -15.84 -3.28
CA VAL A 149 6.60 -15.22 -3.14
C VAL A 149 6.63 -14.34 -1.90
N ALA A 150 7.61 -14.57 -1.04
CA ALA A 150 7.99 -13.61 0.00
C ALA A 150 9.13 -12.74 -0.52
N MET A 151 9.03 -11.43 -0.31
CA MET A 151 10.15 -10.48 -0.40
C MET A 151 10.25 -9.72 0.92
N ILE A 152 11.39 -9.08 1.19
CA ILE A 152 11.61 -8.40 2.48
C ILE A 152 11.94 -6.93 2.29
N GLY A 153 11.10 -6.08 2.89
CA GLY A 153 11.33 -4.65 3.05
C GLY A 153 11.70 -4.31 4.49
N ILE A 154 12.58 -3.34 4.70
CA ILE A 154 12.86 -2.78 6.03
C ILE A 154 12.14 -1.43 6.15
N GLU A 155 11.30 -1.30 7.17
CA GLU A 155 10.65 -0.04 7.47
C GLU A 155 11.22 0.56 8.76
N ASN A 156 11.75 1.78 8.63
CA ASN A 156 12.60 2.47 9.57
C ASN A 156 14.03 1.91 9.66
N GLY A 157 15.01 2.73 9.27
CA GLY A 157 16.45 2.43 9.41
C GLY A 157 16.97 2.56 10.84
N TYR A 158 16.11 2.82 11.83
CA TYR A 158 16.46 2.87 13.25
C TYR A 158 17.26 1.65 13.75
N PRO A 159 16.96 0.40 13.37
CA PRO A 159 17.74 -0.80 13.74
C PRO A 159 19.18 -0.82 13.22
N VAL A 160 19.53 0.00 12.21
CA VAL A 160 20.94 0.15 11.78
C VAL A 160 21.79 0.70 12.94
N GLY A 161 21.18 1.49 13.83
CA GLY A 161 21.88 2.14 14.93
C GLY A 161 22.98 3.06 14.41
N LYS A 162 24.18 2.95 15.01
CA LYS A 162 25.38 3.71 14.62
C LYS A 162 26.37 2.91 13.77
N ASP A 163 26.06 1.64 13.50
CA ASP A 163 26.94 0.70 12.79
C ASP A 163 26.39 0.43 11.39
N ILE A 164 27.00 1.06 10.38
CA ILE A 164 26.61 0.93 8.97
C ILE A 164 26.70 -0.53 8.49
N SER A 165 27.54 -1.37 9.10
CA SER A 165 27.62 -2.79 8.71
C SER A 165 26.31 -3.55 8.89
N ASN A 166 25.37 -3.02 9.69
CA ASN A 166 24.03 -3.60 9.81
C ASN A 166 23.23 -3.52 8.51
N VAL A 167 23.51 -2.57 7.61
CA VAL A 167 22.86 -2.50 6.29
C VAL A 167 23.18 -3.75 5.47
N GLU A 168 24.44 -4.17 5.43
CA GLU A 168 24.87 -5.40 4.74
C GLU A 168 24.29 -6.65 5.42
N LYS A 169 24.28 -6.70 6.76
CA LYS A 169 23.65 -7.82 7.49
C LYS A 169 22.16 -7.96 7.13
N PHE A 170 21.43 -6.86 7.06
CA PHE A 170 20.01 -6.86 6.68
C PHE A 170 19.81 -7.24 5.21
N TYR A 171 20.69 -6.79 4.33
CA TYR A 171 20.70 -7.19 2.92
C TYR A 171 20.93 -8.71 2.75
N ASP A 172 21.90 -9.27 3.48
CA ASP A 172 22.24 -10.69 3.45
C ASP A 172 21.12 -11.57 4.01
N LEU A 173 20.33 -11.05 4.96
CA LEU A 173 19.11 -11.68 5.46
C LEU A 173 17.93 -11.58 4.47
N GLY A 174 18.13 -10.97 3.30
CA GLY A 174 17.14 -10.91 2.23
C GLY A 174 16.43 -9.56 2.08
N GLY A 175 16.74 -8.56 2.90
CA GLY A 175 16.21 -7.21 2.75
C GLY A 175 16.56 -6.59 1.40
N ARG A 176 15.58 -6.06 0.66
CA ARG A 176 15.79 -5.48 -0.69
C ARG A 176 15.38 -4.02 -0.82
N TYR A 177 14.68 -3.45 0.14
CA TYR A 177 14.58 -2.00 0.29
C TYR A 177 14.63 -1.59 1.75
N MET A 178 14.95 -0.32 2.02
CA MET A 178 14.87 0.25 3.37
C MET A 178 14.41 1.72 3.36
N SER A 179 13.46 2.07 4.21
CA SER A 179 13.14 3.47 4.53
C SER A 179 13.99 3.96 5.70
N LEU A 180 14.55 5.17 5.63
CA LEU A 180 15.49 5.65 6.67
C LEU A 180 14.81 6.19 7.94
N ALA A 181 13.51 6.44 7.90
CA ALA A 181 12.69 6.87 9.04
C ALA A 181 11.29 6.27 8.92
N HIS A 182 10.55 6.24 10.02
CA HIS A 182 9.10 5.98 10.06
C HIS A 182 8.42 7.21 10.69
N ASN A 183 7.36 7.05 11.48
CA ASN A 183 6.81 8.10 12.35
C ASN A 183 7.79 8.43 13.48
N GLY A 184 8.40 9.62 13.40
CA GLY A 184 9.48 10.08 14.27
C GLY A 184 10.86 10.09 13.59
N HIS A 185 11.67 11.09 13.90
CA HIS A 185 13.02 11.25 13.34
C HIS A 185 13.94 10.11 13.82
N SER A 186 14.69 9.52 12.90
CA SER A 186 15.72 8.55 13.22
C SER A 186 17.09 9.22 13.33
N GLN A 187 18.11 8.44 13.71
CA GLN A 187 19.50 8.86 13.64
C GLN A 187 20.02 9.06 12.20
N LEU A 188 19.24 8.64 11.19
CA LEU A 188 19.60 8.68 9.78
C LEU A 188 18.86 9.78 9.02
N SER A 189 17.59 10.02 9.33
CA SER A 189 16.70 10.85 8.52
C SER A 189 15.64 11.54 9.35
N ASP A 190 15.26 12.74 8.91
CA ASP A 190 14.01 13.35 9.34
C ASP A 190 12.79 12.60 8.79
N SER A 191 11.72 12.60 9.58
CA SER A 191 10.42 12.02 9.25
C SER A 191 9.46 13.08 8.75
N ASN A 192 8.49 12.67 7.92
CA ASN A 192 7.32 13.48 7.57
C ASN A 192 6.57 14.04 8.79
N THR A 193 6.66 13.39 9.97
CA THR A 193 5.98 13.86 11.18
C THR A 193 6.47 15.24 11.65
N GLY A 194 7.70 15.62 11.29
CA GLY A 194 8.25 16.95 11.60
C GLY A 194 7.49 18.09 10.90
N GLU A 195 6.69 17.79 9.88
CA GLU A 195 5.85 18.80 9.20
C GLU A 195 4.77 19.35 10.14
N ALA A 196 4.17 18.49 10.97
CA ALA A 196 3.03 18.84 11.81
C ALA A 196 3.38 19.87 12.89
N ASP A 197 4.61 19.84 13.40
CA ASP A 197 5.10 20.71 14.47
C ASP A 197 6.27 21.63 14.05
N SER A 198 6.71 21.53 12.80
CA SER A 198 7.89 22.24 12.26
C SER A 198 9.19 21.91 13.01
N ILE A 199 9.33 20.68 13.50
CA ILE A 199 10.54 20.19 14.18
C ILE A 199 11.34 19.31 13.23
N TRP A 200 12.63 19.60 13.09
CA TRP A 200 13.56 18.87 12.24
C TRP A 200 14.84 18.57 13.02
N LEU A 201 15.34 17.35 12.96
CA LEU A 201 16.55 16.92 13.64
C LEU A 201 17.80 17.14 12.77
N HIS A 202 17.70 16.88 11.47
CA HIS A 202 18.83 16.93 10.54
C HIS A 202 18.66 17.99 9.43
N ASN A 203 17.44 18.48 9.22
CA ASN A 203 17.00 19.23 8.03
C ASN A 203 17.17 18.41 6.74
N GLY A 204 16.76 17.14 6.78
CA GLY A 204 16.95 16.16 5.71
C GLY A 204 17.63 14.89 6.22
N LEU A 205 18.77 14.51 5.62
CA LEU A 205 19.57 13.38 6.08
C LEU A 205 20.69 13.80 7.04
N SER A 206 20.95 12.96 8.04
CA SER A 206 22.15 13.07 8.87
C SER A 206 23.41 12.67 8.10
N ASP A 207 24.60 13.04 8.59
CA ASP A 207 25.86 12.58 8.01
C ASP A 207 25.98 11.04 7.98
N LEU A 208 25.34 10.36 8.93
CA LEU A 208 25.27 8.89 8.94
C LEU A 208 24.28 8.39 7.89
N GLY A 209 23.10 9.01 7.77
CA GLY A 209 22.11 8.69 6.73
C GLY A 209 22.68 8.79 5.33
N LYS A 210 23.46 9.85 5.04
CA LYS A 210 24.14 10.03 3.74
C LYS A 210 25.14 8.90 3.44
N LYS A 211 25.78 8.32 4.46
CA LYS A 211 26.66 7.15 4.29
C LYS A 211 25.85 5.86 4.09
N VAL A 212 24.71 5.73 4.77
CA VAL A 212 23.79 4.60 4.57
C VAL A 212 23.24 4.58 3.14
N ILE A 213 22.87 5.72 2.56
CA ILE A 213 22.44 5.81 1.15
C ILE A 213 23.51 5.26 0.19
N LYS A 214 24.78 5.63 0.38
CA LYS A 214 25.90 5.10 -0.42
C LYS A 214 26.07 3.60 -0.25
N GLU A 215 25.92 3.10 0.97
CA GLU A 215 26.02 1.66 1.25
C GLU A 215 24.85 0.88 0.61
N MET A 216 23.64 1.45 0.62
CA MET A 216 22.49 0.87 -0.06
C MET A 216 22.72 0.79 -1.58
N ASN A 217 23.24 1.85 -2.21
CA ASN A 217 23.63 1.81 -3.63
C ASN A 217 24.73 0.78 -3.89
N ARG A 218 25.75 0.69 -3.03
CA ARG A 218 26.82 -0.32 -3.14
C ARG A 218 26.25 -1.74 -3.15
N LEU A 219 25.33 -2.04 -2.22
CA LEU A 219 24.75 -3.37 -2.04
C LEU A 219 23.70 -3.73 -3.09
N GLY A 220 23.00 -2.73 -3.63
CA GLY A 220 21.81 -2.94 -4.47
C GLY A 220 20.54 -3.08 -3.63
N MET A 221 20.48 -2.38 -2.51
CA MET A 221 19.25 -2.20 -1.72
C MET A 221 18.52 -0.94 -2.22
N MET A 222 17.24 -1.07 -2.55
CA MET A 222 16.43 0.07 -3.00
C MET A 222 16.23 1.05 -1.85
N ILE A 223 16.28 2.34 -2.16
CA ILE A 223 16.02 3.41 -1.20
C ILE A 223 14.53 3.70 -1.20
N ASP A 224 13.89 3.57 -0.04
CA ASP A 224 12.46 3.85 0.14
C ASP A 224 12.24 5.22 0.80
N VAL A 225 11.38 6.03 0.19
CA VAL A 225 11.02 7.38 0.64
C VAL A 225 9.61 7.48 1.23
N SER A 226 8.90 6.36 1.40
CA SER A 226 7.72 6.34 2.26
C SER A 226 8.11 6.55 3.72
N HIS A 227 7.55 7.60 4.36
CA HIS A 227 7.82 8.16 5.70
C HIS A 227 8.88 9.26 5.86
N PRO A 228 10.07 9.26 5.24
CA PRO A 228 11.01 10.37 5.30
C PRO A 228 10.38 11.74 4.95
N SER A 229 10.96 12.82 5.49
CA SER A 229 10.53 14.17 5.15
C SER A 229 10.82 14.52 3.69
N LYS A 230 10.14 15.54 3.15
CA LYS A 230 10.40 16.04 1.79
C LYS A 230 11.87 16.44 1.57
N GLU A 231 12.48 17.12 2.54
CA GLU A 231 13.89 17.51 2.47
C GLU A 231 14.82 16.29 2.49
N ALA A 232 14.49 15.26 3.28
CA ALA A 232 15.25 14.01 3.29
C ALA A 232 15.10 13.27 1.96
N MET A 233 13.91 13.23 1.36
CA MET A 233 13.71 12.69 0.02
C MET A 233 14.55 13.44 -1.03
N ARG A 234 14.62 14.78 -0.97
CA ARG A 234 15.49 15.56 -1.88
C ARG A 234 16.96 15.13 -1.74
N ASP A 235 17.47 15.05 -0.51
CA ASP A 235 18.83 14.58 -0.25
C ASP A 235 19.07 13.15 -0.79
N MET A 236 18.08 12.25 -0.65
CA MET A 236 18.16 10.88 -1.18
C MET A 236 18.20 10.86 -2.71
N ILE A 237 17.37 11.67 -3.38
CA ILE A 237 17.37 11.82 -4.84
C ILE A 237 18.73 12.33 -5.34
N GLU A 238 19.30 13.36 -4.67
CA GLU A 238 20.59 13.94 -5.05
C GLU A 238 21.77 12.97 -4.85
N LEU A 239 21.67 12.08 -3.86
CA LEU A 239 22.75 11.15 -3.51
C LEU A 239 22.66 9.79 -4.20
N SER A 240 21.46 9.37 -4.62
CA SER A 240 21.26 8.03 -5.16
C SER A 240 21.87 7.89 -6.56
N GLU A 241 22.63 6.81 -6.76
CA GLU A 241 23.14 6.41 -8.08
C GLU A 241 22.17 5.49 -8.85
N ALA A 242 21.06 5.09 -8.23
CA ALA A 242 20.06 4.20 -8.78
C ALA A 242 18.63 4.74 -8.59
N PRO A 243 17.62 4.19 -9.30
CA PRO A 243 16.23 4.54 -9.06
C PRO A 243 15.79 4.26 -7.62
N ILE A 244 14.96 5.13 -7.07
CA ILE A 244 14.37 5.00 -5.72
C ILE A 244 12.92 4.53 -5.79
N ILE A 245 12.34 4.18 -4.65
CA ILE A 245 10.92 3.81 -4.53
C ILE A 245 10.22 4.65 -3.46
N ALA A 246 8.92 4.84 -3.60
CA ALA A 246 8.03 5.03 -2.45
C ALA A 246 7.17 3.77 -2.32
N SER A 247 7.44 2.94 -1.31
CA SER A 247 6.84 1.62 -1.17
C SER A 247 5.33 1.64 -0.85
N HIS A 248 4.86 2.73 -0.24
CA HIS A 248 3.46 2.96 0.13
C HIS A 248 3.20 4.46 0.42
N SER A 249 2.90 5.25 -0.61
CA SER A 249 2.56 6.68 -0.50
C SER A 249 1.60 7.10 -1.62
N SER A 250 0.56 7.85 -1.28
CA SER A 250 -0.46 8.30 -2.22
C SER A 250 -0.29 9.77 -2.63
N ALA A 251 -1.09 10.26 -3.58
CA ALA A 251 -1.00 11.63 -4.08
C ALA A 251 -1.57 12.71 -3.13
N ARG A 252 -0.75 13.71 -2.79
CA ARG A 252 -1.13 14.78 -1.86
C ARG A 252 -2.14 15.76 -2.43
N ALA A 253 -2.14 15.94 -3.76
CA ALA A 253 -3.09 16.80 -4.45
C ALA A 253 -4.56 16.35 -4.31
N LEU A 254 -4.81 15.06 -4.09
CA LEU A 254 -6.16 14.52 -3.84
C LEU A 254 -6.50 14.48 -2.35
N CYS A 255 -5.51 14.26 -1.49
CA CYS A 255 -5.67 14.23 -0.05
C CYS A 255 -4.45 14.89 0.62
N ASP A 256 -4.65 16.10 1.14
CA ASP A 256 -3.58 16.88 1.76
C ASP A 256 -3.18 16.30 3.12
N HIS A 257 -2.22 15.37 3.07
CA HIS A 257 -1.68 14.67 4.23
C HIS A 257 -0.16 14.57 4.08
N SER A 258 0.61 14.76 5.16
CA SER A 258 2.09 14.78 5.13
C SER A 258 2.71 13.44 4.70
N ARG A 259 1.98 12.34 4.86
CA ARG A 259 2.37 11.02 4.33
C ARG A 259 2.25 10.88 2.82
N ASN A 260 1.52 11.78 2.15
CA ASN A 260 1.38 11.75 0.71
C ASN A 260 2.46 12.55 0.00
N LEU A 261 2.80 12.12 -1.22
CA LEU A 261 3.78 12.80 -2.06
C LEU A 261 3.12 13.99 -2.74
N ASP A 262 3.74 15.17 -2.63
CA ASP A 262 3.36 16.31 -3.43
C ASP A 262 3.86 16.21 -4.88
N ASP A 263 3.37 17.10 -5.73
CA ASP A 263 3.67 17.11 -7.15
C ASP A 263 5.16 17.28 -7.47
N GLU A 264 5.92 17.95 -6.60
CA GLU A 264 7.36 18.14 -6.79
C GLU A 264 8.12 16.86 -6.43
N GLN A 265 7.74 16.20 -5.32
CA GLN A 265 8.28 14.89 -4.95
C GLN A 265 8.00 13.82 -6.02
N LEU A 266 6.78 13.82 -6.58
CA LEU A 266 6.42 12.93 -7.67
C LEU A 266 7.31 13.17 -8.91
N GLU A 267 7.55 14.42 -9.30
CA GLU A 267 8.42 14.71 -10.45
C GLU A 267 9.89 14.32 -10.17
N TRP A 268 10.42 14.55 -8.96
CA TRP A 268 11.77 14.10 -8.60
C TRP A 268 11.92 12.58 -8.74
N LEU A 269 10.93 11.83 -8.25
CA LEU A 269 10.92 10.37 -8.34
C LEU A 269 10.91 9.89 -9.79
N LYS A 270 10.10 10.52 -10.64
CA LYS A 270 10.05 10.24 -12.08
C LYS A 270 11.37 10.57 -12.78
N GLU A 271 11.94 11.74 -12.54
CA GLU A 271 13.23 12.16 -13.12
C GLU A 271 14.37 11.21 -12.72
N ASN A 272 14.32 10.65 -11.51
CA ASN A 272 15.25 9.64 -11.03
C ASN A 272 15.02 8.24 -11.64
N GLY A 273 13.87 7.98 -12.28
CA GLY A 273 13.52 6.67 -12.85
C GLY A 273 12.80 5.73 -11.89
N GLY A 274 12.41 6.23 -10.71
CA GLY A 274 11.82 5.47 -9.61
C GLY A 274 10.37 5.06 -9.83
N VAL A 275 9.76 4.45 -8.80
CA VAL A 275 8.34 4.07 -8.79
C VAL A 275 7.67 4.48 -7.47
N ALA A 276 6.48 5.05 -7.55
CA ALA A 276 5.65 5.41 -6.40
C ALA A 276 4.45 4.46 -6.32
N HIS A 277 4.40 3.65 -5.25
CA HIS A 277 3.30 2.74 -4.99
C HIS A 277 2.21 3.46 -4.23
N ALA A 278 1.06 3.68 -4.88
CA ALA A 278 -0.12 4.24 -4.25
C ALA A 278 -0.56 3.30 -3.12
N VAL A 279 -0.96 3.86 -1.98
CA VAL A 279 -1.31 3.08 -0.79
C VAL A 279 -2.81 3.10 -0.51
N ALA A 280 -3.37 1.91 -0.26
CA ALA A 280 -4.76 1.71 0.15
C ALA A 280 -4.97 2.01 1.65
N PHE A 281 -4.56 3.20 2.10
CA PHE A 281 -4.76 3.65 3.48
C PHE A 281 -5.86 4.72 3.52
N ALA A 282 -7.00 4.41 4.14
CA ALA A 282 -8.21 5.23 4.05
C ALA A 282 -7.98 6.73 4.37
N ALA A 283 -7.25 7.04 5.45
CA ALA A 283 -6.97 8.42 5.84
C ALA A 283 -5.98 9.15 4.90
N TYR A 284 -5.23 8.43 4.07
CA TYR A 284 -4.32 9.03 3.08
C TYR A 284 -4.98 9.18 1.71
N LEU A 285 -6.09 8.47 1.47
CA LEU A 285 -6.86 8.59 0.23
C LEU A 285 -7.95 9.65 0.35
N ASN A 286 -8.64 9.71 1.49
CA ASN A 286 -9.68 10.71 1.73
C ASN A 286 -9.90 10.91 3.23
N THR A 287 -9.14 11.84 3.83
CA THR A 287 -9.22 12.15 5.27
C THR A 287 -10.65 12.43 5.73
N GLU A 288 -11.39 13.26 5.00
CA GLU A 288 -12.75 13.65 5.40
C GLU A 288 -13.71 12.46 5.39
N LYS A 289 -13.68 11.63 4.34
CA LYS A 289 -14.51 10.41 4.23
C LYS A 289 -14.13 9.40 5.31
N ALA A 290 -12.82 9.18 5.52
CA ALA A 290 -12.30 8.27 6.53
C ALA A 290 -12.70 8.69 7.95
N GLU A 291 -12.54 9.96 8.32
CA GLU A 291 -12.89 10.48 9.65
C GLU A 291 -14.39 10.38 9.93
N LYS A 292 -15.24 10.72 8.95
CA LYS A 292 -16.70 10.60 9.09
C LYS A 292 -17.12 9.15 9.31
N HIS A 293 -16.57 8.22 8.53
CA HIS A 293 -16.87 6.80 8.69
C HIS A 293 -16.36 6.26 10.02
N ALA A 294 -15.12 6.59 10.40
CA ALA A 294 -14.50 6.16 11.66
C ALA A 294 -15.25 6.69 12.89
N ALA A 295 -15.69 7.96 12.87
CA ALA A 295 -16.50 8.54 13.94
C ALA A 295 -17.83 7.78 14.11
N PHE A 296 -18.52 7.47 13.01
CA PHE A 296 -19.75 6.69 13.07
C PHE A 296 -19.51 5.25 13.57
N LYS A 297 -18.48 4.58 13.04
CA LYS A 297 -18.07 3.23 13.47
C LYS A 297 -17.73 3.20 14.95
N LYS A 298 -17.08 4.24 15.48
CA LYS A 298 -16.77 4.38 16.91
C LYS A 298 -18.03 4.41 17.77
N GLU A 299 -19.05 5.18 17.41
CA GLU A 299 -20.32 5.22 18.17
C GLU A 299 -20.99 3.84 18.23
N VAL A 300 -20.95 3.10 17.12
CA VAL A 300 -21.45 1.71 17.07
C VAL A 300 -20.60 0.80 17.93
N ALA A 301 -19.27 0.93 17.86
CA ALA A 301 -18.32 0.15 18.66
C ALA A 301 -18.53 0.37 20.17
N LEU A 302 -18.69 1.62 20.62
CA LEU A 302 -18.99 1.93 22.02
C LEU A 302 -20.25 1.20 22.51
N THR A 303 -21.30 1.14 21.69
CA THR A 303 -22.53 0.40 22.04
C THR A 303 -22.29 -1.12 22.13
N VAL A 304 -21.50 -1.68 21.22
CA VAL A 304 -21.17 -3.12 21.23
C VAL A 304 -20.30 -3.47 22.43
N MET A 305 -19.26 -2.67 22.69
CA MET A 305 -18.34 -2.86 23.81
C MET A 305 -19.05 -2.76 25.16
N ASP A 306 -19.94 -1.78 25.34
CA ASP A 306 -20.78 -1.66 26.54
C ASP A 306 -21.64 -2.91 26.75
N SER A 307 -22.28 -3.42 25.69
CA SER A 307 -23.08 -4.66 25.77
C SER A 307 -22.27 -5.91 26.13
N MET A 308 -20.96 -5.88 25.89
CA MET A 308 -20.01 -6.94 26.21
C MET A 308 -19.26 -6.68 27.54
N ASN A 309 -19.58 -5.58 28.23
CA ASN A 309 -18.88 -5.11 29.44
C ASN A 309 -17.36 -4.94 29.20
N VAL A 310 -16.99 -4.44 28.02
CA VAL A 310 -15.62 -4.10 27.63
C VAL A 310 -15.44 -2.59 27.66
N ALA A 311 -14.41 -2.11 28.35
CA ALA A 311 -14.08 -0.69 28.36
C ALA A 311 -13.41 -0.28 27.04
N TYR A 312 -13.82 0.86 26.47
CA TYR A 312 -13.11 1.45 25.34
C TYR A 312 -11.87 2.20 25.82
N LEU A 313 -10.72 1.88 25.23
CA LEU A 313 -9.46 2.59 25.45
C LEU A 313 -9.11 3.39 24.18
N ASP A 314 -8.88 4.69 24.35
CA ASP A 314 -8.36 5.53 23.28
C ASP A 314 -6.88 5.23 22.99
N TRP A 315 -6.27 5.98 22.07
CA TRP A 315 -4.90 5.72 21.65
C TRP A 315 -3.89 5.90 22.79
N ASP A 316 -4.02 6.97 23.58
CA ASP A 316 -3.08 7.26 24.66
C ASP A 316 -3.22 6.26 25.80
N ALA A 317 -4.45 5.87 26.14
CA ALA A 317 -4.70 4.83 27.12
C ALA A 317 -4.11 3.48 26.69
N ARG A 318 -4.25 3.11 25.40
CA ARG A 318 -3.65 1.88 24.86
C ARG A 318 -2.12 1.90 24.88
N ARG A 319 -1.50 3.05 24.58
CA ARG A 319 -0.03 3.19 24.61
C ARG A 319 0.55 3.14 26.01
N ALA A 320 -0.25 3.48 27.02
CA ALA A 320 0.16 3.42 28.42
C ALA A 320 0.08 2.00 29.02
N LEU A 321 -0.56 1.05 28.33
CA LEU A 321 -0.63 -0.35 28.76
C LEU A 321 0.74 -1.02 28.67
N SER A 322 0.97 -2.01 29.54
CA SER A 322 2.04 -2.97 29.31
C SER A 322 1.80 -3.77 28.01
N GLU A 323 2.85 -4.41 27.49
CA GLU A 323 2.74 -5.21 26.28
C GLU A 323 1.68 -6.31 26.40
N GLU A 324 1.68 -7.06 27.51
CA GLU A 324 0.72 -8.13 27.80
C GLU A 324 -0.73 -7.61 27.89
N GLU A 325 -0.95 -6.49 28.60
CA GLU A 325 -2.30 -5.89 28.70
C GLU A 325 -2.81 -5.39 27.36
N ARG A 326 -1.91 -4.82 26.54
CA ARG A 326 -2.23 -4.31 25.21
C ARG A 326 -2.58 -5.45 24.25
N GLU A 327 -1.83 -6.55 24.28
CA GLU A 327 -2.14 -7.76 23.51
C GLU A 327 -3.50 -8.34 23.90
N ALA A 328 -3.76 -8.50 25.20
CA ALA A 328 -5.05 -8.97 25.70
C ALA A 328 -6.21 -8.05 25.26
N TYR A 329 -5.99 -6.73 25.26
CA TYR A 329 -6.98 -5.78 24.76
C TYR A 329 -7.22 -5.92 23.25
N TYR A 330 -6.17 -6.15 22.46
CA TYR A 330 -6.32 -6.40 21.02
C TYR A 330 -7.05 -7.70 20.70
N GLU A 331 -6.85 -8.77 21.47
CA GLU A 331 -7.65 -9.99 21.34
C GLU A 331 -9.15 -9.75 21.59
N VAL A 332 -9.48 -8.83 22.49
CA VAL A 332 -10.87 -8.41 22.69
C VAL A 332 -11.39 -7.65 21.49
N LEU A 333 -10.62 -6.70 20.94
CA LEU A 333 -11.01 -5.96 19.73
C LEU A 333 -11.20 -6.88 18.52
N GLN A 334 -10.40 -7.94 18.37
CA GLN A 334 -10.58 -8.95 17.32
C GLN A 334 -11.94 -9.66 17.40
N LYS A 335 -12.55 -9.75 18.58
CA LYS A 335 -13.90 -10.31 18.77
C LYS A 335 -14.99 -9.25 18.59
N VAL A 336 -14.72 -8.00 18.98
CA VAL A 336 -15.67 -6.87 18.89
C VAL A 336 -15.86 -6.41 17.44
N ASN A 337 -14.76 -6.22 16.70
CA ASN A 337 -14.79 -5.62 15.37
C ASN A 337 -15.73 -6.34 14.37
N PRO A 338 -15.73 -7.69 14.27
CA PRO A 338 -16.66 -8.39 13.38
C PRO A 338 -18.14 -8.15 13.72
N ILE A 339 -18.46 -7.96 15.00
CA ILE A 339 -19.82 -7.65 15.46
C ILE A 339 -20.20 -6.22 15.07
N VAL A 340 -19.27 -5.27 15.23
CA VAL A 340 -19.45 -3.88 14.78
C VAL A 340 -19.69 -3.84 13.28
N ASP A 341 -18.87 -4.52 12.49
CA ASP A 341 -18.96 -4.55 11.03
C ASP A 341 -20.26 -5.19 10.56
N ALA A 342 -20.66 -6.32 11.17
CA ALA A 342 -21.95 -6.96 10.89
C ALA A 342 -23.14 -6.03 11.21
N LYS A 343 -23.05 -5.26 12.29
CA LYS A 343 -24.08 -4.29 12.67
C LYS A 343 -24.15 -3.13 11.69
N LEU A 344 -23.00 -2.55 11.29
CA LEU A 344 -22.92 -1.48 10.30
C LEU A 344 -23.61 -1.87 8.99
N LYS A 345 -23.42 -3.10 8.49
CA LYS A 345 -24.07 -3.61 7.27
C LYS A 345 -25.61 -3.61 7.31
N THR A 346 -26.22 -3.57 8.50
CA THR A 346 -27.68 -3.54 8.67
C THR A 346 -28.25 -2.14 8.94
N MET A 347 -27.38 -1.18 9.24
CA MET A 347 -27.78 0.18 9.58
C MET A 347 -28.08 1.02 8.34
N LYS A 348 -28.98 1.99 8.50
CA LYS A 348 -29.25 3.00 7.47
C LYS A 348 -28.40 4.24 7.75
N ASN A 349 -28.05 4.98 6.70
CA ASN A 349 -27.30 6.24 6.77
C ASN A 349 -25.91 6.09 7.41
N VAL A 350 -25.27 4.94 7.21
CA VAL A 350 -23.83 4.79 7.52
C VAL A 350 -23.07 5.66 6.50
N PRO A 351 -22.17 6.56 6.94
CA PRO A 351 -21.29 7.27 6.01
C PRO A 351 -20.48 6.28 5.17
N ASP A 352 -20.31 6.55 3.88
CA ASP A 352 -19.54 5.66 3.00
C ASP A 352 -18.09 5.52 3.49
N ALA A 353 -17.59 4.29 3.51
CA ALA A 353 -16.18 4.01 3.77
C ALA A 353 -15.34 4.40 2.54
N VAL A 354 -14.08 4.75 2.77
CA VAL A 354 -13.11 4.86 1.66
C VAL A 354 -12.99 3.50 0.99
N ASP A 355 -13.04 3.47 -0.34
CA ASP A 355 -13.19 2.24 -1.13
C ASP A 355 -12.18 2.16 -2.29
N VAL A 356 -12.18 1.04 -3.00
CA VAL A 356 -11.28 0.80 -4.15
C VAL A 356 -11.37 1.88 -5.23
N SER A 357 -12.53 2.54 -5.41
CA SER A 357 -12.63 3.64 -6.36
C SER A 357 -11.83 4.86 -5.89
N ASP A 358 -11.92 5.24 -4.62
CA ASP A 358 -11.08 6.33 -4.07
C ASP A 358 -9.58 5.99 -4.23
N PHE A 359 -9.21 4.73 -4.03
CA PHE A 359 -7.83 4.28 -4.21
C PHE A 359 -7.35 4.42 -5.65
N VAL A 360 -8.14 3.97 -6.62
CA VAL A 360 -7.76 4.06 -8.03
C VAL A 360 -7.81 5.51 -8.54
N ASP A 361 -8.53 6.44 -7.89
CA ASP A 361 -8.42 7.88 -8.18
C ASP A 361 -6.99 8.40 -7.95
N HIS A 362 -6.31 7.93 -6.90
CA HIS A 362 -4.91 8.27 -6.66
C HIS A 362 -3.98 7.64 -7.70
N ILE A 363 -4.23 6.40 -8.12
CA ILE A 363 -3.50 5.76 -9.22
C ILE A 363 -3.66 6.57 -10.51
N ASP A 364 -4.89 6.91 -10.89
CA ASP A 364 -5.18 7.72 -12.09
C ASP A 364 -4.43 9.06 -12.03
N TYR A 365 -4.47 9.75 -10.89
CA TYR A 365 -3.77 11.02 -10.72
C TYR A 365 -2.26 10.85 -10.91
N MET A 366 -1.66 9.86 -10.23
CA MET A 366 -0.22 9.61 -10.30
C MET A 366 0.20 9.19 -11.71
N VAL A 367 -0.56 8.31 -12.38
CA VAL A 367 -0.28 7.89 -13.76
C VAL A 367 -0.33 9.09 -14.71
N ASN A 368 -1.32 9.98 -14.56
CA ASN A 368 -1.40 11.20 -15.35
C ASN A 368 -0.25 12.18 -15.07
N LYS A 369 0.25 12.22 -13.82
CA LYS A 369 1.30 13.14 -13.39
C LYS A 369 2.69 12.67 -13.82
N ILE A 370 3.03 11.42 -13.52
CA ILE A 370 4.39 10.88 -13.66
C ILE A 370 4.53 9.78 -14.71
N GLY A 371 3.43 9.28 -15.26
CA GLY A 371 3.42 8.23 -16.29
C GLY A 371 3.29 6.83 -15.70
N ILE A 372 2.74 5.90 -16.50
CA ILE A 372 2.40 4.53 -16.08
C ILE A 372 3.61 3.73 -15.59
N GLU A 373 4.81 3.99 -16.10
CA GLU A 373 6.07 3.30 -15.75
C GLU A 373 6.61 3.63 -14.35
N HIS A 374 5.98 4.59 -13.66
CA HIS A 374 6.42 5.14 -12.38
C HIS A 374 5.38 4.99 -11.26
N VAL A 375 4.31 4.22 -11.49
CA VAL A 375 3.24 4.01 -10.50
C VAL A 375 3.10 2.53 -10.16
N GLY A 376 2.91 2.22 -8.89
CA GLY A 376 2.64 0.86 -8.41
C GLY A 376 1.48 0.81 -7.42
N ILE A 377 1.25 -0.38 -6.86
CA ILE A 377 0.17 -0.67 -5.91
C ILE A 377 0.76 -1.13 -4.57
N SER A 378 0.16 -0.70 -3.46
CA SER A 378 0.46 -1.16 -2.10
C SER A 378 -0.80 -1.15 -1.23
N SER A 379 -0.92 -2.10 -0.30
CA SER A 379 -2.05 -2.14 0.64
C SER A 379 -1.75 -1.45 1.97
N ASP A 380 -0.53 -1.62 2.49
CA ASP A 380 -0.19 -1.39 3.91
C ASP A 380 -0.98 -2.32 4.86
N PHE A 381 -1.25 -3.56 4.42
CA PHE A 381 -1.94 -4.60 5.20
C PHE A 381 -1.21 -4.90 6.51
N ASP A 382 -1.98 -5.08 7.58
CA ASP A 382 -1.54 -5.24 8.96
C ASP A 382 -0.74 -4.03 9.54
N GLY A 383 -0.45 -3.00 8.74
CA GLY A 383 0.16 -1.71 9.11
C GLY A 383 -0.85 -0.58 9.34
N GLY A 384 -2.12 -0.83 9.02
CA GLY A 384 -3.25 0.11 9.17
C GLY A 384 -3.98 0.41 7.87
N GLY A 385 -3.46 -0.08 6.74
CA GLY A 385 -4.10 -0.05 5.44
C GLY A 385 -5.29 -1.02 5.32
N GLY A 386 -5.85 -1.05 4.12
CA GLY A 386 -7.12 -1.69 3.81
C GLY A 386 -8.26 -0.67 3.65
N ILE A 387 -9.11 -0.94 2.67
CA ILE A 387 -10.25 -0.10 2.28
C ILE A 387 -11.44 -0.99 1.92
N GLU A 388 -12.63 -0.42 1.83
CA GLU A 388 -13.81 -1.18 1.41
C GLU A 388 -13.60 -1.75 0.00
N GLY A 389 -13.69 -3.08 -0.10
CA GLY A 389 -13.42 -3.83 -1.33
C GLY A 389 -11.96 -4.24 -1.53
N TRP A 390 -11.03 -3.86 -0.65
CA TRP A 390 -9.70 -4.46 -0.54
C TRP A 390 -9.21 -4.41 0.90
N ASN A 391 -9.98 -5.06 1.79
CA ASN A 391 -9.73 -5.07 3.23
C ASN A 391 -8.64 -6.06 3.63
N ASP A 392 -8.44 -7.11 2.85
CA ASP A 392 -7.39 -8.10 3.05
C ASP A 392 -6.99 -8.75 1.72
N ALA A 393 -5.96 -9.60 1.75
CA ALA A 393 -5.40 -10.19 0.53
C ALA A 393 -6.40 -11.04 -0.28
N SER A 394 -7.52 -11.50 0.32
CA SER A 394 -8.57 -12.25 -0.40
C SER A 394 -9.39 -11.39 -1.36
N GLU A 395 -9.33 -10.06 -1.20
CA GLU A 395 -10.08 -9.10 -2.01
C GLU A 395 -9.23 -8.48 -3.14
N THR A 396 -7.98 -8.93 -3.34
CA THR A 396 -7.01 -8.36 -4.30
C THR A 396 -7.53 -8.26 -5.74
N PHE A 397 -8.37 -9.20 -6.17
CA PHE A 397 -9.07 -9.13 -7.45
C PHE A 397 -9.84 -7.82 -7.68
N ASN A 398 -10.42 -7.23 -6.64
CA ASN A 398 -11.28 -6.05 -6.77
C ASN A 398 -10.53 -4.82 -7.27
N VAL A 399 -9.23 -4.70 -6.96
CA VAL A 399 -8.37 -3.64 -7.51
C VAL A 399 -8.21 -3.82 -9.02
N THR A 400 -7.95 -5.05 -9.48
CA THR A 400 -7.85 -5.34 -10.91
C THR A 400 -9.16 -5.10 -11.63
N LEU A 401 -10.28 -5.48 -11.00
CA LEU A 401 -11.61 -5.22 -11.52
C LEU A 401 -11.85 -3.71 -11.70
N GLU A 402 -11.46 -2.88 -10.74
CA GLU A 402 -11.60 -1.43 -10.85
C GLU A 402 -10.71 -0.84 -11.94
N LEU A 403 -9.44 -1.26 -12.04
CA LEU A 403 -8.55 -0.84 -13.13
C LEU A 403 -9.13 -1.17 -14.52
N VAL A 404 -9.69 -2.37 -14.70
CA VAL A 404 -10.33 -2.76 -15.96
C VAL A 404 -11.58 -1.93 -16.26
N LYS A 405 -12.39 -1.57 -15.25
CA LYS A 405 -13.52 -0.65 -15.42
C LYS A 405 -13.09 0.72 -15.92
N ARG A 406 -11.93 1.21 -15.45
CA ARG A 406 -11.37 2.50 -15.86
C ARG A 406 -10.64 2.47 -17.21
N GLY A 407 -10.49 1.28 -17.78
CA GLY A 407 -10.01 1.11 -19.15
C GLY A 407 -8.53 0.79 -19.26
N TYR A 408 -7.83 0.55 -18.14
CA TYR A 408 -6.45 0.05 -18.17
C TYR A 408 -6.38 -1.27 -18.94
N THR A 409 -5.32 -1.37 -19.75
CA THR A 409 -4.99 -2.57 -20.52
C THR A 409 -4.31 -3.63 -19.64
N GLU A 410 -4.27 -4.87 -20.12
CA GLU A 410 -3.56 -5.95 -19.42
C GLU A 410 -2.06 -5.63 -19.21
N GLU A 411 -1.44 -4.96 -20.17
CA GLU A 411 -0.03 -4.53 -20.08
C GLU A 411 0.17 -3.49 -18.98
N GLU A 412 -0.66 -2.44 -18.95
CA GLU A 412 -0.60 -1.40 -17.92
C GLU A 412 -0.91 -1.95 -16.52
N ILE A 413 -1.87 -2.86 -16.42
CA ILE A 413 -2.19 -3.55 -15.16
C ILE A 413 -1.00 -4.40 -14.70
N GLY A 414 -0.30 -5.08 -15.61
CA GLY A 414 0.93 -5.80 -15.30
C GLY A 414 2.06 -4.89 -14.80
N LEU A 415 2.19 -3.69 -15.37
CA LEU A 415 3.15 -2.68 -14.91
C LEU A 415 2.82 -2.18 -13.49
N LEU A 416 1.57 -1.79 -13.25
CA LEU A 416 1.08 -1.31 -11.95
C LEU A 416 1.24 -2.36 -10.84
N TRP A 417 0.91 -3.61 -11.14
CA TRP A 417 0.98 -4.68 -10.14
C TRP A 417 2.40 -5.06 -9.77
N SER A 418 3.31 -5.18 -10.73
CA SER A 418 4.66 -5.67 -10.43
C SER A 418 5.75 -5.19 -11.38
N GLY A 419 5.43 -4.97 -12.65
CA GLY A 419 6.43 -4.68 -13.69
C GLY A 419 7.34 -3.51 -13.36
N ASN A 420 6.77 -2.41 -12.84
CA ASN A 420 7.52 -1.20 -12.53
C ASN A 420 8.51 -1.39 -11.36
N LEU A 421 8.08 -2.07 -10.30
CA LEU A 421 8.95 -2.37 -9.16
C LEU A 421 10.07 -3.34 -9.56
N LEU A 422 9.73 -4.40 -10.30
CA LEU A 422 10.70 -5.40 -10.73
C LEU A 422 11.76 -4.79 -11.65
N ARG A 423 11.39 -3.83 -12.51
CA ARG A 423 12.32 -3.01 -13.28
C ARG A 423 13.27 -2.24 -12.36
N VAL A 424 12.75 -1.50 -11.37
CA VAL A 424 13.58 -0.73 -10.44
C VAL A 424 14.53 -1.63 -9.66
N LEU A 425 14.07 -2.80 -9.20
CA LEU A 425 14.93 -3.79 -8.53
C LEU A 425 16.09 -4.24 -9.42
N ASP A 426 15.83 -4.54 -10.69
CA ASP A 426 16.86 -4.95 -11.64
C ASP A 426 17.88 -3.83 -11.91
N GLU A 427 17.41 -2.59 -12.07
CA GLU A 427 18.26 -1.41 -12.29
C GLU A 427 19.16 -1.12 -11.08
N VAL A 428 18.60 -1.19 -9.86
CA VAL A 428 19.34 -1.02 -8.61
C VAL A 428 20.43 -2.08 -8.45
N GLN A 429 20.13 -3.35 -8.72
CA GLN A 429 21.11 -4.43 -8.68
C GLN A 429 22.17 -4.30 -9.79
N ALA A 430 21.81 -3.75 -10.96
CA ALA A 430 22.76 -3.47 -12.03
C ALA A 430 23.73 -2.33 -11.67
N VAL A 431 23.26 -1.28 -10.98
CA VAL A 431 24.12 -0.21 -10.46
C VAL A 431 25.10 -0.76 -9.42
N ALA A 432 24.61 -1.55 -8.47
CA ALA A 432 25.46 -2.19 -7.45
C ALA A 432 26.61 -3.02 -8.07
N LYS A 433 26.31 -3.81 -9.11
CA LYS A 433 27.31 -4.58 -9.86
C LYS A 433 28.39 -3.70 -10.48
N LYS A 434 28.04 -2.49 -10.95
CA LYS A 434 29.01 -1.53 -11.53
C LYS A 434 29.85 -0.84 -10.46
N ILE A 435 29.27 -0.54 -9.28
CA ILE A 435 30.00 0.07 -8.16
C ILE A 435 31.04 -0.91 -7.58
N GLN A 436 30.71 -2.20 -7.55
CA GLN A 436 31.57 -3.24 -6.97
C GLN A 436 32.61 -3.82 -7.96
N SER A 437 32.53 -3.48 -9.25
CA SER A 437 33.49 -3.87 -10.28
C SER A 437 34.64 -2.87 -10.39
#